data_AF-A0A743XF86-F1
#
_entry.id   AF-A0A743XF86-F1
#
_cell.length_a   1.000
_cell.length_b   1.000
_cell.length_c   1.000
_cell.angle_alpha   90.00
_cell.angle_beta   90.00
_cell.angle_gamma   90.00
#
_symmetry.space_group_name_H-M   'P 1'
#
loop_
_entity.id
_entity.type
_entity.pdbx_description
1 polymer ?
#
loop_
_entity_poly.entity_id
_entity_poly.type
_entity_poly.pdbx_seq_one_letter_code
_entity_poly.pdbx_strand_id
1 'polypeptide(L)' 'MRNDITDITLDEAADSAFQAEIICRLMLDSDGEMTSSELNAMLTLLKQLSASAAGWLIGEQSERMNKDRGQHEHD' A
#
# COMPACT_ATOMS: atom_id res chain seq x y z
N MET A 1 2.90 -22.36 -1.41
CA MET A 1 4.04 -21.47 -1.69
C MET A 1 3.51 -20.07 -1.45
N ARG A 2 3.94 -19.39 -0.38
CA ARG A 2 3.59 -17.97 -0.15
C ARG A 2 4.18 -17.18 -1.30
N ASN A 3 3.40 -16.28 -1.90
CA ASN A 3 3.90 -15.43 -2.95
C ASN A 3 4.67 -14.28 -2.27
N ASP A 4 6.00 -14.32 -2.36
CA ASP A 4 6.96 -13.46 -1.65
C ASP A 4 6.96 -11.98 -2.12
N ILE A 5 5.81 -11.44 -2.53
CA ILE A 5 5.72 -10.08 -3.09
C ILE A 5 5.51 -9.03 -1.99
N THR A 6 5.00 -9.40 -0.81
CA THR A 6 4.94 -8.52 0.35
C THR A 6 4.93 -9.32 1.65
N ASP A 7 6.08 -9.45 2.30
CA ASP A 7 6.26 -10.11 3.60
C ASP A 7 5.75 -9.25 4.77
N ILE A 8 4.73 -8.42 4.52
CA ILE A 8 4.09 -7.56 5.52
C ILE A 8 2.70 -8.11 5.86
N THR A 9 2.25 -7.82 7.06
CA THR A 9 0.93 -8.18 7.59
C THR A 9 -0.15 -7.20 7.11
N LEU A 10 -1.42 -7.57 7.31
CA LEU A 10 -2.55 -6.65 7.08
C LEU A 10 -2.41 -5.35 7.90
N ASP A 11 -1.95 -5.48 9.15
CA ASP A 11 -1.77 -4.35 10.07
C ASP A 11 -0.72 -3.38 9.54
N GLU A 12 0.43 -3.90 9.12
CA GLU A 12 1.49 -3.10 8.49
C GLU A 12 1.05 -2.47 7.16
N ALA A 13 0.24 -3.16 6.36
CA ALA A 13 -0.32 -2.60 5.13
C ALA A 13 -1.33 -1.48 5.40
N ALA A 14 -2.15 -1.62 6.45
CA ALA A 14 -3.10 -0.60 6.89
C ALA A 14 -2.36 0.63 7.44
N ASP A 15 -1.34 0.42 8.27
CA ASP A 15 -0.48 1.48 8.78
C ASP A 15 0.24 2.23 7.65
N SER A 16 0.72 1.50 6.65
CA SER A 16 1.37 2.07 5.47
C SER A 16 0.40 2.96 4.67
N ALA A 17 -0.85 2.50 4.44
CA ALA A 17 -1.89 3.29 3.81
C ALA A 17 -2.28 4.52 4.63
N PHE A 18 -2.36 4.39 5.95
CA PHE A 18 -2.66 5.49 6.86
C PHE A 18 -1.58 6.57 6.84
N GLN A 19 -0.30 6.18 6.89
CA GLN A 19 0.81 7.12 6.78
C GLN A 19 0.85 7.84 5.43
N ALA A 20 0.50 7.16 4.34
CA ALA A 20 0.36 7.77 3.02
C ALA A 20 -0.74 8.86 3.01
N GLU A 21 -1.87 8.63 3.68
CA GLU A 21 -2.94 9.63 3.83
C GLU A 21 -2.47 10.86 4.60
N ILE A 22 -1.75 10.67 5.71
CA ILE A 22 -1.23 11.78 6.51
C ILE A 22 -0.26 12.63 5.69
N ILE A 23 0.62 12.02 4.89
CA ILE A 23 1.53 12.73 3.99
C ILE A 23 0.77 13.54 2.95
N CYS A 24 -0.26 12.96 2.32
CA CYS A 24 -1.09 13.68 1.36
C CYS A 24 -1.74 14.91 2.01
N ARG A 25 -2.26 14.79 3.23
CA ARG A 25 -2.83 15.92 3.98
C ARG A 25 -1.79 16.98 4.30
N LEU A 26 -0.61 16.59 4.77
CA LEU A 26 0.48 17.53 5.03
C LEU A 26 0.88 18.31 3.78
N MET A 27 0.87 17.67 2.62
CA MET A 27 1.19 18.33 1.34
C MET A 27 0.05 19.24 0.84
N LEU A 28 -1.21 18.90 1.11
CA LEU A 28 -2.37 19.68 0.65
C LEU A 28 -2.69 20.85 1.58
N ASP A 29 -2.49 20.68 2.89
CA ASP A 29 -2.79 21.66 3.92
C ASP A 29 -1.58 22.57 4.23
N SER A 30 -0.47 22.48 3.49
CA SER A 30 0.71 23.31 3.75
C SER A 30 0.46 24.76 3.31
N ASP A 31 0.47 25.69 4.27
CA ASP A 31 0.36 27.13 4.01
C ASP A 31 1.63 27.75 3.38
N GLY A 32 2.73 26.99 3.32
CA GLY A 32 4.01 27.42 2.76
C GLY A 32 4.40 26.63 1.51
N GLU A 33 5.18 27.27 0.62
CA GLU A 33 5.73 26.57 -0.55
C GLU A 33 6.79 25.55 -0.11
N MET A 34 6.55 24.28 -0.46
CA MET A 34 7.56 23.24 -0.32
C MET A 34 8.68 23.46 -1.33
N THR A 35 9.93 23.32 -0.88
CA THR A 35 11.06 23.26 -1.80
C THR A 35 10.97 22.01 -2.69
N SER A 36 11.59 22.05 -3.87
CA SER A 36 11.64 20.89 -4.76
C SER A 36 12.24 19.65 -4.09
N SER A 37 13.19 19.84 -3.15
CA SER A 37 13.77 18.75 -2.36
C SER A 37 12.78 18.13 -1.38
N GLU A 38 12.01 18.94 -0.67
CA GLU A 38 10.98 18.46 0.27
C GLU A 38 9.85 17.76 -0.47
N LEU A 39 9.38 18.36 -1.59
CA LEU A 39 8.37 17.75 -2.44
C LEU A 39 8.83 16.38 -2.95
N ASN A 40 10.07 16.27 -3.44
CA ASN A 40 10.60 15.00 -3.94
C ASN A 40 10.77 13.95 -2.83
N ALA A 41 11.14 14.37 -1.61
CA ALA A 41 11.20 13.48 -0.46
C ALA A 41 9.80 12.94 -0.08
N MET A 42 8.78 13.81 -0.03
CA MET A 42 7.40 13.41 0.27
C MET A 42 6.84 12.47 -0.80
N LEU A 43 7.05 12.78 -2.08
CA LEU A 43 6.61 11.91 -3.19
C LEU A 43 7.31 10.56 -3.17
N THR A 44 8.60 10.52 -2.82
CA THR A 44 9.35 9.26 -2.68
C THR A 44 8.76 8.40 -1.57
N LEU A 45 8.50 9.00 -0.40
CA LEU A 45 7.91 8.30 0.73
C LEU A 45 6.49 7.82 0.43
N LEU A 46 5.68 8.67 -0.21
CA LEU A 46 4.32 8.33 -0.64
C LEU A 46 4.31 7.14 -1.60
N LYS A 47 5.24 7.11 -2.57
CA LYS A 47 5.40 5.99 -3.49
C LYS A 47 5.72 4.70 -2.75
N GLN A 48 6.61 4.74 -1.76
CA GLN A 48 6.99 3.54 -1.01
C GLN A 48 5.83 2.99 -0.18
N LEU A 49 5.15 3.87 0.57
CA LEU A 49 4.02 3.49 1.42
C LEU A 49 2.84 2.96 0.59
N SER A 50 2.44 3.70 -0.45
CA SER A 50 1.35 3.28 -1.33
C SER A 50 1.65 1.97 -2.07
N ALA A 51 2.89 1.76 -2.54
CA ALA A 51 3.28 0.51 -3.18
C ALA A 51 3.27 -0.68 -2.20
N SER A 52 3.68 -0.47 -0.96
CA SER A 52 3.65 -1.47 0.11
C SER A 52 2.20 -1.90 0.42
N ALA A 53 1.29 -0.95 0.64
CA ALA A 53 -0.12 -1.25 0.90
C ALA A 53 -0.79 -1.90 -0.32
N ALA A 54 -0.56 -1.38 -1.53
CA ALA A 54 -1.14 -1.93 -2.76
C ALA A 54 -0.63 -3.34 -3.04
N GLY A 55 0.66 -3.61 -2.84
CA GLY A 55 1.26 -4.93 -3.01
C GLY A 55 0.56 -5.98 -2.14
N TRP A 56 0.33 -5.65 -0.87
CA TRP A 56 -0.37 -6.54 0.05
C TRP A 56 -1.82 -6.79 -0.38
N LEU A 57 -2.57 -5.73 -0.70
CA LEU A 57 -3.98 -5.85 -1.12
C LEU A 57 -4.16 -6.66 -2.40
N ILE A 58 -3.26 -6.48 -3.38
CA ILE A 58 -3.27 -7.25 -4.63
C ILE A 58 -2.93 -8.72 -4.36
N GLY A 59 -1.93 -8.98 -3.51
CA GLY A 59 -1.56 -10.33 -3.09
C GLY A 59 -2.73 -11.05 -2.40
N GLU A 60 -3.33 -10.41 -1.40
CA GLU A 60 -4.48 -10.93 -0.65
C GLU A 60 -5.68 -11.18 -1.57
N GLN A 61 -6.00 -10.26 -2.49
CA GLN A 61 -7.08 -10.43 -3.44
C GLN A 61 -6.83 -11.64 -4.36
N SER A 62 -5.58 -11.82 -4.83
CA SER A 62 -5.20 -12.97 -5.65
C SER A 62 -5.35 -14.29 -4.89
N GLU A 63 -4.93 -14.35 -3.62
CA GLU A 63 -5.08 -15.56 -2.80
C GLU A 63 -6.56 -15.92 -2.56
N ARG A 64 -7.41 -14.93 -2.27
CA ARG A 64 -8.86 -15.14 -2.10
C ARG A 64 -9.50 -15.68 -3.38
N MET A 65 -9.19 -15.08 -4.52
CA MET A 65 -9.71 -15.54 -5.82
C MET A 65 -9.27 -16.97 -6.14
N ASN A 66 -8.04 -17.34 -5.82
CA ASN A 66 -7.54 -18.71 -6.05
C ASN A 66 -8.25 -19.73 -5.14
N LYS A 67 -8.54 -19.36 -3.89
CA LYS A 67 -9.26 -20.21 -2.94
C LYS A 67 -10.70 -20.45 -3.38
N ASP A 68 -11.41 -19.41 -3.82
CA ASP A 68 -12.80 -19.53 -4.29
C ASP A 68 -12.90 -20.43 -5.53
N ARG A 69 -11.92 -20.35 -6.44
CA ARG A 69 -11.87 -21.22 -7.63
C ARG A 69 -11.61 -22.69 -7.27
N GLY A 70 -10.73 -22.96 -6.30
CA GLY A 70 -10.46 -24.32 -5.84
C GLY A 70 -11.63 -24.98 -5.09
N GLN A 71 -12.52 -24.18 -4.48
CA GLN A 71 -13.74 -24.69 -3.83
C GLN A 71 -14.82 -25.12 -4.84
N HIS A 72 -14.88 -24.50 -6.02
CA HIS A 72 -15.83 -24.86 -7.07
C HIS A 72 -15.41 -26.08 -7.93
N GLU A 73 -14.18 -26.57 -7.81
CA GLU A 73 -13.70 -27.77 -8.52
C GLU A 73 -13.90 -29.07 -7.72
N HIS A 74 -14.41 -28.99 -6.48
CA HIS A 74 -14.64 -30.14 -5.59
C HIS A 74 -16.12 -30.40 -5.26
N ASP A 75 -17.04 -29.61 -5.82
CA ASP A 75 -18.49 -29.82 -5.80
C ASP A 75 -18.98 -30.38 -7.15
#